data_AF-A0A1J3F1X2-F1
#
_entry.id   AF-A0A1J3F1X2-F1
#
_cell.length_a   1.000
_cell.length_b   1.000
_cell.length_c   1.000
_cell.angle_alpha   90.00
_cell.angle_beta   90.00
_cell.angle_gamma   90.00
#
_symmetry.space_group_name_H-M   'P 1'
#
loop_
_entity.id
_entity.type
_entity.pdbx_description
1 polymer ?
#
loop_
_entity_poly.entity_id
_entity_poly.type
_entity_poly.pdbx_seq_one_letter_code
_entity_poly.pdbx_strand_id
1 'polypeptide(L)' 'GKVHGGLARAGKVKRQTPKVEAQEKSKKKVGRAKKRIQYNRRFVNVVVGFGKKRGPNSNSAPAPKEEEKKKV' A
#
# COMPACT_ATOMS: atom_id res chain seq x y z
N GLY A 1 17.02 -16.75 -30.29
CA GLY A 1 17.13 -16.19 -28.93
C GLY A 1 16.09 -15.11 -28.73
N LYS A 2 15.42 -15.04 -27.57
CA LYS A 2 14.43 -14.00 -27.28
C LYS A 2 15.16 -12.68 -27.01
N VAL A 3 15.46 -11.92 -28.06
CA VAL A 3 16.19 -10.65 -27.93
C VAL A 3 15.20 -9.54 -27.54
N HIS A 4 15.40 -8.96 -26.35
CA HIS A 4 14.50 -7.95 -25.81
C HIS A 4 14.87 -6.52 -26.23
N GLY A 5 14.52 -6.14 -27.46
CA GLY A 5 14.67 -4.75 -27.91
C GLY A 5 16.12 -4.28 -28.06
N GLY A 6 16.31 -3.12 -28.68
CA GLY A 6 17.60 -2.47 -28.86
C GLY A 6 17.59 -1.09 -28.21
N LEU A 7 18.77 -0.58 -27.88
CA LEU A 7 18.97 0.72 -27.20
C LEU A 7 18.29 1.89 -27.93
N ALA A 8 18.14 1.79 -29.25
CA ALA A 8 17.54 2.81 -30.10
C ALA A 8 16.03 3.05 -29.86
N ARG A 9 15.31 2.16 -29.16
CA ARG A 9 13.86 2.31 -28.94
C ARG A 9 13.54 2.95 -27.59
N ALA A 10 13.62 4.28 -27.55
CA ALA A 10 13.25 5.07 -26.39
C ALA A 10 11.79 4.83 -25.96
N GLY A 11 11.57 4.69 -24.64
CA GLY A 11 10.22 4.55 -24.06
C GLY A 11 9.53 3.21 -24.30
N LYS A 12 10.21 2.19 -24.88
CA LYS A 12 9.64 0.85 -25.15
C LYS A 12 8.93 0.26 -23.93
N VAL A 13 9.57 0.29 -22.76
CA VAL A 13 9.04 -0.33 -21.54
C VAL A 13 7.76 0.36 -21.07
N LYS A 14 7.75 1.70 -21.00
CA LYS A 14 6.58 2.48 -20.60
C LYS A 14 5.39 2.33 -21.57
N ARG A 15 5.68 2.11 -22.86
CA ARG A 15 4.65 1.83 -23.88
C ARG A 15 4.10 0.40 -23.80
N GLN A 16 4.91 -0.56 -23.36
CA GLN A 16 4.50 -1.96 -23.21
C GLN A 16 3.69 -2.21 -21.94
N THR A 17 3.96 -1.49 -20.86
CA THR A 17 3.21 -1.63 -19.61
C THR A 17 1.75 -1.23 -19.81
N PRO A 18 0.77 -2.09 -19.45
CA PRO A 18 -0.65 -1.71 -19.54
C PRO A 18 -0.89 -0.48 -18.66
N LYS A 19 -1.61 0.50 -19.21
CA LYS A 19 -1.97 1.71 -18.47
C LYS A 19 -3.07 1.35 -17.47
N VAL A 20 -2.71 1.21 -16.21
CA VAL A 20 -3.69 1.04 -15.12
C VAL A 20 -4.11 2.43 -14.63
N GLU A 21 -5.42 2.66 -14.57
CA GLU A 21 -5.99 3.88 -14.03
C GLU A 21 -5.79 3.95 -12.51
N ALA A 22 -5.69 5.18 -11.99
CA ALA A 22 -5.61 5.37 -10.55
C ALA A 22 -6.97 5.04 -9.94
N GLN A 23 -7.01 4.09 -9.00
CA GLN A 23 -8.22 3.82 -8.23
C GLN A 23 -8.72 5.09 -7.55
N GLU A 24 -10.03 5.33 -7.66
CA GLU A 24 -10.71 6.39 -6.94
C GLU A 24 -10.56 6.17 -5.43
N LYS A 25 -10.13 7.21 -4.71
CA LYS A 25 -9.92 7.16 -3.26
C LYS A 25 -10.60 8.37 -2.64
N SER A 26 -11.25 8.14 -1.50
CA SER A 26 -11.78 9.23 -0.70
C SER A 26 -10.68 10.20 -0.28
N LYS A 27 -11.08 11.46 -0.01
CA LYS A 27 -10.15 12.52 0.39
C LYS A 27 -9.41 12.08 1.66
N LYS A 28 -8.08 12.04 1.57
CA LYS A 28 -7.24 11.74 2.73
C LYS A 28 -7.36 12.87 3.74
N LYS A 29 -7.37 12.53 5.04
CA LYS A 29 -7.25 13.55 6.09
C LYS A 29 -5.91 14.26 5.95
N VAL A 30 -5.89 15.58 6.18
CA VAL A 30 -4.72 16.45 6.02
C VAL A 30 -4.35 17.06 7.39
N GLY A 31 -3.13 17.58 7.50
CA GLY A 31 -2.66 18.34 8.67
C GLY A 31 -2.69 17.54 9.98
N ARG A 32 -3.25 18.15 11.02
CA ARG A 32 -3.30 17.60 12.38
C ARG A 32 -4.03 16.25 12.44
N ALA A 33 -5.12 16.11 11.69
CA ALA A 33 -5.89 14.86 11.65
C ALA A 33 -5.06 13.69 11.10
N LYS A 34 -4.22 13.94 10.07
CA LYS A 34 -3.29 12.95 9.53
C LYS A 34 -2.22 12.55 10.55
N LYS A 35 -1.65 13.54 11.25
CA LYS A 35 -0.62 13.31 12.28
C LYS A 35 -1.16 12.50 13.46
N ARG A 36 -2.39 12.77 13.92
CA ARG A 36 -3.07 11.98 14.98
C ARG A 36 -3.21 10.52 14.58
N ILE A 37 -3.70 10.24 13.36
CA ILE A 37 -3.83 8.86 12.86
C ILE A 37 -2.45 8.17 12.79
N GLN A 38 -1.43 8.87 12.31
CA GLN A 38 -0.08 8.33 12.20
C GLN A 38 0.53 7.99 13.56
N TYR A 39 0.32 8.84 14.57
CA TYR A 39 0.78 8.62 15.94
C TYR A 39 0.11 7.39 16.56
N ASN A 40 -1.22 7.34 16.53
CA ASN A 40 -1.98 6.23 17.08
C ASN A 40 -1.58 4.89 16.43
N ARG A 41 -1.39 4.88 15.10
CA ARG A 41 -0.99 3.67 14.36
C ARG A 41 0.44 3.21 14.62
N ARG A 42 1.35 4.09 15.04
CA ARG A 42 2.78 3.76 15.24
C ARG A 42 3.15 3.49 16.69
N PHE A 43 2.49 4.16 17.63
CA PHE A 43 2.96 4.23 19.01
C PHE A 43 1.93 3.75 20.03
N VAL A 44 0.64 4.04 19.84
CA VAL A 44 -0.40 3.72 20.84
C VAL A 44 -0.97 2.32 20.61
N ASN A 45 -1.37 2.02 19.38
CA ASN A 45 -2.09 0.78 19.06
C ASN A 45 -1.16 -0.38 18.64
N VAL A 46 0.16 -0.22 18.78
CA VAL A 46 1.13 -1.26 18.42
C VAL A 46 1.58 -1.97 19.69
N VAL A 47 1.18 -3.23 19.87
CA VAL A 47 1.72 -4.10 20.92
C VAL A 47 3.12 -4.52 20.51
N VAL A 48 4.12 -4.10 21.30
CA VAL A 48 5.52 -4.51 21.11
C VAL A 48 5.68 -5.85 21.82
N GLY A 49 5.44 -6.95 21.11
CA GLY A 49 5.84 -8.26 21.61
C GLY A 49 7.36 -8.37 21.77
N PHE A 50 7.85 -9.50 22.27
CA PHE A 50 9.30 -9.76 22.31
C PHE A 50 9.91 -9.68 20.91
N GLY A 51 10.93 -8.84 20.72
CA GLY A 51 11.64 -8.64 19.46
C GLY A 51 11.52 -7.23 18.87
N LYS A 52 12.08 -7.03 17.66
CA LYS A 52 12.11 -5.73 16.97
C LYS A 52 10.71 -5.36 16.43
N LYS A 53 10.29 -4.11 16.62
CA LYS A 53 9.03 -3.57 16.07
C LYS A 53 8.93 -3.80 14.55
N ARG A 54 7.79 -4.31 14.07
CA ARG A 54 7.54 -4.46 12.62
C ARG A 54 7.57 -3.11 11.91
N GLY A 55 8.13 -3.11 10.69
CA GLY A 55 8.27 -1.93 9.86
C GLY A 55 6.92 -1.39 9.37
N PRO A 56 6.74 -0.07 9.18
CA PRO A 56 5.46 0.56 8.83
C PRO A 56 4.80 0.11 7.51
N ASN A 57 5.52 -0.60 6.65
CA ASN A 57 5.10 -1.07 5.32
C ASN A 57 5.52 -2.52 5.08
N SER A 58 5.67 -3.33 6.15
CA SER A 58 6.12 -4.72 6.00
C SER A 58 5.10 -5.63 5.30
N ASN A 59 3.89 -5.14 5.00
CA ASN A 59 2.80 -5.82 4.28
C ASN A 59 2.61 -7.29 4.67
N SER A 60 2.94 -7.64 5.91
CA SER A 60 2.65 -8.95 6.47
C SER A 60 1.13 -9.06 6.50
N ALA A 61 0.59 -9.99 5.71
CA ALA A 61 -0.83 -10.11 5.41
C ALA A 61 -1.68 -9.79 6.65
N PRO A 62 -2.56 -8.76 6.60
CA PRO A 62 -3.62 -8.70 7.59
C PRO A 62 -4.47 -9.96 7.43
N ALA A 63 -4.75 -10.63 8.55
CA ALA A 63 -5.69 -11.75 8.62
C ALA A 63 -6.98 -11.43 7.84
N PRO A 64 -7.63 -12.42 7.20
CA PRO A 64 -8.88 -12.18 6.50
C PRO A 64 -9.85 -11.50 7.48
N LYS A 65 -10.30 -10.29 7.13
CA LYS A 65 -11.38 -9.64 7.88
C LYS A 65 -12.62 -10.45 7.56
N GLU A 66 -13.06 -11.28 8.51
CA GLU A 66 -14.37 -11.91 8.49
C GLU A 66 -15.43 -10.84 8.20
N GLU A 67 -16.23 -11.14 7.19
CA GLU A 67 -17.41 -10.38 6.79
C GLU A 67 -18.46 -10.47 7.89
N GLU A 68 -18.48 -9.54 8.85
CA GLU A 68 -19.63 -9.40 9.73
C GLU A 68 -20.72 -8.49 9.12
N LYS A 69 -21.78 -9.19 8.71
CA LYS A 69 -23.20 -8.87 8.99
C LYS A 69 -23.80 -7.67 8.24
N LYS A 70 -24.18 -7.91 6.98
CA LYS A 70 -25.41 -7.33 6.40
C LYS A 70 -26.47 -8.41 6.24
N LYS A 71 -27.35 -8.53 7.23
CA LYS A 71 -28.76 -8.97 7.11
C LYS A 71 -29.43 -8.89 8.49
N VAL A 72 -30.05 -7.75 8.78
CA VAL A 72 -31.46 -7.63 9.18
C VAL A 72 -32.02 -6.45 8.40
#